data_AF-A0A4Y2GRJ2-F1
#
_entry.id   AF-A0A4Y2GRJ2-F1
#
_cell.length_a   1.000
_cell.length_b   1.000
_cell.length_c   1.000
_cell.angle_alpha   90.00
_cell.angle_beta   90.00
_cell.angle_gamma   90.00
#
_symmetry.space_group_name_H-M   'P 1'
#
loop_
_entity.id
_entity.type
_entity.pdbx_description
1 polymer ?
#
loop_
_entity_poly.entity_id
_entity_poly.type
_entity_poly.pdbx_seq_one_letter_code
_entity_poly.pdbx_strand_id
1 'polypeptide(L)'
;MKPWDTVSIGWIYFETSSTGHEIYTDGSKINNQVGEAYVHYDNGKETDSCLLRLGNQNTVFMAEVIIIYKEIDYCIDENIRNSRVFTDSRSALMAIESTEENRRIII
;
A
#
# COMPACT_ATOMS: atom_id res chain seq x y z
N MET A 1 -6.67 20.55 4.47
CA MET A 1 -7.38 19.63 3.57
C MET A 1 -8.75 19.37 4.17
N LYS A 2 -9.83 19.55 3.42
CA LYS A 2 -11.18 19.23 3.86
C LYS A 2 -11.38 17.71 3.80
N PRO A 3 -12.29 17.13 4.60
CA PRO A 3 -12.50 15.67 4.64
C PRO A 3 -12.97 15.02 3.32
N TRP A 4 -13.33 15.83 2.32
CA TRP A 4 -13.82 15.39 1.00
C TRP A 4 -12.89 15.82 -0.14
N ASP A 5 -11.71 16.35 0.18
CA ASP A 5 -10.71 16.62 -0.85
C ASP A 5 -10.08 15.27 -1.25
N THR A 6 -10.22 14.89 -2.52
CA THR A 6 -9.63 13.68 -3.08
C THR A 6 -8.21 13.99 -3.56
N VAL A 7 -7.26 13.12 -3.25
CA VAL A 7 -5.89 13.18 -3.77
C VAL A 7 -5.68 12.00 -4.69
N SER A 8 -5.32 12.26 -5.94
CA SER A 8 -4.84 11.24 -6.86
C SER A 8 -3.36 11.00 -6.61
N ILE A 9 -2.96 9.74 -6.47
CA ILE A 9 -1.56 9.34 -6.44
C ILE A 9 -1.28 8.59 -7.73
N GLY A 10 -0.47 9.21 -8.60
CA GLY A 10 -0.02 8.58 -9.84
C GLY A 10 0.94 7.43 -9.57
N TRP A 11 1.00 6.48 -10.50
CA TRP A 11 1.90 5.33 -10.42
C TRP A 11 2.69 5.15 -11.73
N ILE A 12 3.85 4.52 -11.62
CA ILE A 12 4.73 4.25 -12.77
C ILE A 12 5.29 2.83 -12.66
N TYR A 13 5.67 2.26 -13.80
CA TYR A 13 6.56 1.10 -13.79
C TYR A 13 7.96 1.55 -13.36
N PHE A 14 8.57 0.79 -12.46
CA PHE A 14 9.87 1.14 -11.89
C PHE A 14 10.70 -0.12 -11.68
N GLU A 15 12.00 -0.03 -11.96
CA GLU A 15 12.97 -1.08 -11.65
C GLU A 15 13.66 -0.76 -10.33
N THR A 16 13.74 -1.74 -9.43
CA THR A 16 14.30 -1.53 -8.09
C THR A 16 15.75 -1.05 -8.20
N SER A 17 16.12 -0.09 -7.35
CA SER A 17 17.49 0.44 -7.33
C SER A 17 18.27 -0.02 -6.11
N SER A 18 17.59 -0.68 -5.14
CA SER A 18 18.16 -1.04 -3.84
C SER A 18 18.75 0.17 -3.09
N THR A 19 18.29 1.39 -3.39
CA THR A 19 18.73 2.64 -2.75
C THR A 19 17.56 3.39 -2.15
N GLY A 20 17.75 4.04 -1.00
CA GLY A 20 16.65 4.70 -0.28
C GLY A 20 15.59 3.72 0.23
N HIS A 21 14.39 4.24 0.49
CA HIS A 21 13.30 3.48 1.10
C HIS A 21 12.43 2.79 0.05
N GLU A 22 12.44 1.46 0.04
CA GLU A 22 11.65 0.60 -0.84
C GLU A 22 10.74 -0.27 0.02
N ILE A 23 9.43 -0.14 -0.16
CA ILE A 23 8.41 -0.87 0.59
C ILE A 23 7.67 -1.75 -0.41
N TYR A 24 7.67 -3.06 -0.21
CA TYR A 24 6.97 -4.02 -1.05
C TYR A 24 5.76 -4.54 -0.30
N THR A 25 4.61 -4.55 -0.94
CA THR A 25 3.33 -4.97 -0.34
C THR A 25 2.71 -6.10 -1.14
N ASP A 26 2.02 -7.01 -0.44
CA ASP A 26 1.24 -8.09 -1.04
C ASP A 26 -0.02 -8.39 -0.21
N GLY A 27 -1.14 -8.59 -0.89
CA GLY A 27 -2.42 -9.01 -0.35
C GLY A 27 -2.77 -10.42 -0.82
N SER A 28 -3.12 -11.29 0.13
CA SER A 28 -3.45 -12.68 -0.19
C SER A 28 -4.81 -13.10 0.38
N LYS A 29 -5.44 -14.10 -0.27
CA LYS A 29 -6.63 -14.76 0.27
C LYS A 29 -6.59 -16.27 0.04
N ILE A 30 -6.72 -17.05 1.11
CA ILE A 30 -6.81 -18.52 1.05
C ILE A 30 -7.89 -19.02 2.02
N ASN A 31 -8.75 -19.95 1.61
CA ASN A 31 -9.78 -20.55 2.48
C ASN A 31 -10.62 -19.51 3.26
N ASN A 32 -11.06 -18.44 2.58
CA ASN A 32 -11.78 -17.30 3.17
C ASN A 32 -11.00 -16.50 4.23
N GLN A 33 -9.68 -16.68 4.26
CA GLN A 33 -8.75 -15.96 5.11
C GLN A 33 -7.96 -14.96 4.26
N VAL A 34 -8.03 -13.70 4.62
CA VAL A 34 -7.37 -12.58 3.95
C VAL A 34 -6.21 -12.08 4.80
N GLY A 35 -5.04 -11.95 4.20
CA GLY A 35 -3.86 -11.35 4.82
C GLY A 35 -3.33 -10.21 3.96
N GLU A 36 -2.64 -9.29 4.61
CA GLU A 36 -1.80 -8.29 3.99
C GLU A 36 -0.41 -8.40 4.60
N ALA A 37 0.63 -8.15 3.81
CA ALA A 37 2.00 -8.16 4.28
C ALA A 37 2.84 -7.10 3.56
N TYR A 38 3.78 -6.50 4.29
CA TYR A 38 4.79 -5.63 3.70
C TYR A 38 6.19 -6.00 4.17
N VAL A 39 7.18 -5.58 3.39
CA VAL A 39 8.58 -5.52 3.79
C VAL A 39 9.17 -4.18 3.39
N HIS A 40 9.86 -3.54 4.33
CA HIS A 40 10.55 -2.27 4.14
C HIS A 40 12.05 -2.49 4.09
N TYR A 41 12.66 -2.04 3.00
CA TYR A 41 14.10 -1.95 2.81
C TYR A 41 14.55 -0.49 2.88
N ASP A 42 15.66 -0.25 3.57
CA ASP A 42 16.45 0.97 3.49
C ASP A 42 17.83 0.65 2.92
N ASN A 43 18.14 1.19 1.74
CA ASN A 43 19.41 0.96 1.04
C ASN A 43 19.76 -0.52 0.87
N GLY A 44 18.74 -1.32 0.50
CA GLY A 44 18.87 -2.76 0.25
C GLY A 44 18.95 -3.63 1.52
N LYS A 45 18.84 -3.04 2.71
CA LYS A 45 18.76 -3.76 3.97
C LYS A 45 17.33 -3.74 4.49
N GLU A 46 16.78 -4.91 4.82
CA GLU A 46 15.48 -5.01 5.47
C GLU A 46 15.52 -4.31 6.84
N THR A 47 14.63 -3.34 7.02
CA THR A 47 14.49 -2.56 8.26
C THR A 47 13.25 -2.91 9.04
N ASP A 48 12.17 -3.29 8.36
CA ASP A 48 10.93 -3.70 8.99
C ASP A 48 10.12 -4.65 8.09
N SER A 49 9.24 -5.43 8.69
CA SER A 49 8.28 -6.26 7.97
C SER A 49 7.07 -6.58 8.84
N CYS A 50 5.91 -6.72 8.19
CA CYS A 50 4.67 -7.05 8.89
C CYS A 50 3.84 -8.05 8.10
N LEU A 51 3.07 -8.85 8.85
CA LEU A 51 2.01 -9.69 8.31
C LEU A 51 0.77 -9.51 9.19
N LEU A 52 -0.30 -8.99 8.60
CA LEU A 52 -1.55 -8.71 9.31
C LEU A 52 -2.70 -9.54 8.75
N ARG A 53 -3.49 -10.09 9.67
CA ARG A 53 -4.72 -10.81 9.33
C ARG A 53 -5.91 -9.86 9.33
N LEU A 54 -6.61 -9.81 8.20
CA LEU A 54 -7.84 -9.02 8.06
C LEU A 54 -9.10 -9.85 8.37
N GLY A 55 -10.26 -9.20 8.40
CA GLY A 55 -11.54 -9.90 8.53
C GLY A 55 -11.79 -10.88 7.36
N ASN A 56 -12.44 -12.01 7.63
CA ASN A 56 -12.72 -13.04 6.59
C ASN A 56 -13.58 -12.52 5.42
N GLN A 57 -14.38 -11.49 5.71
CA GLN A 57 -15.26 -10.82 4.74
C GLN A 57 -14.49 -9.96 3.73
N ASN A 58 -13.22 -9.63 4.01
CA ASN A 58 -12.44 -8.74 3.16
C ASN A 58 -12.05 -9.43 1.84
N THR A 59 -11.62 -8.62 0.89
CA THR A 59 -11.09 -9.09 -0.40
C THR A 59 -9.59 -8.86 -0.47
N VAL A 60 -8.91 -9.53 -1.42
CA VAL A 60 -7.50 -9.23 -1.73
C VAL A 60 -7.34 -7.76 -2.10
N PHE A 61 -8.25 -7.22 -2.92
CA PHE A 61 -8.24 -5.79 -3.27
C PHE A 61 -8.30 -4.87 -2.04
N MET A 62 -9.11 -5.19 -1.03
CA MET A 62 -9.14 -4.41 0.21
C MET A 62 -7.81 -4.50 0.96
N ALA A 63 -7.19 -5.68 1.03
CA ALA A 63 -5.87 -5.87 1.64
C ALA A 63 -4.80 -5.00 0.98
N GLU A 64 -4.71 -5.05 -0.35
CA GLU A 64 -3.77 -4.25 -1.15
C GLU A 64 -3.93 -2.75 -0.93
N VAL A 65 -5.17 -2.27 -0.88
CA VAL A 65 -5.43 -0.82 -0.72
C VAL A 65 -5.19 -0.38 0.73
N ILE A 66 -5.57 -1.19 1.72
CA ILE A 66 -5.36 -0.89 3.13
C ILE A 66 -3.87 -0.80 3.44
N ILE A 67 -3.07 -1.74 2.92
CA ILE A 67 -1.64 -1.73 3.20
C ILE A 67 -0.95 -0.52 2.57
N ILE A 68 -1.26 -0.16 1.31
CA ILE A 68 -0.71 1.06 0.69
C ILE A 68 -1.05 2.30 1.53
N TYR A 69 -2.28 2.40 2.02
CA TYR A 69 -2.70 3.49 2.90
C TYR A 69 -1.89 3.53 4.20
N LYS A 70 -1.72 2.38 4.87
CA LYS A 70 -0.93 2.27 6.11
C LYS A 70 0.53 2.62 5.92
N GLU A 71 1.13 2.19 4.81
CA GLU A 71 2.53 2.49 4.50
C GLU A 71 2.74 3.98 4.22
N ILE A 72 1.76 4.65 3.61
CA ILE A 72 1.79 6.11 3.44
C ILE A 72 1.72 6.81 4.80
N ASP A 73 0.79 6.41 5.67
CA ASP A 73 0.67 6.96 7.03
C ASP A 73 1.96 6.73 7.83
N TYR A 74 2.52 5.52 7.79
CA TYR A 74 3.81 5.20 8.39
C TYR A 74 4.95 6.09 7.88
N CYS A 75 5.06 6.28 6.56
CA CYS A 75 6.08 7.16 5.99
C CYS A 75 5.92 8.62 6.44
N ILE A 76 4.68 9.09 6.61
CA ILE A 76 4.39 10.44 7.10
C ILE A 76 4.81 10.56 8.57
N ASP A 77 4.42 9.61 9.41
CA ASP A 77 4.69 9.60 10.85
C ASP A 77 6.18 9.52 11.16
N GLU A 78 6.92 8.67 10.44
CA GLU A 78 8.37 8.52 10.57
C GLU A 78 9.17 9.58 9.78
N ASN A 79 8.51 10.53 9.12
CA ASN A 79 9.12 11.56 8.27
C ASN A 79 10.08 10.96 7.22
N ILE A 80 9.73 9.80 6.68
CA ILE A 80 10.42 9.13 5.59
C ILE A 80 10.06 9.84 4.29
N ARG A 81 11.06 10.45 3.66
CA ARG A 81 10.88 11.18 2.40
C ARG A 81 11.31 10.34 1.21
N ASN A 82 10.62 10.53 0.08
CA ASN A 82 10.91 9.86 -1.18
C ASN A 82 10.90 8.32 -1.07
N SER A 83 10.04 7.76 -0.21
CA SER A 83 9.78 6.32 -0.19
C SER A 83 9.05 5.88 -1.45
N ARG A 84 9.28 4.63 -1.83
CA ARG A 84 8.64 3.98 -2.97
C ARG A 84 7.86 2.76 -2.46
N VAL A 85 6.56 2.74 -2.71
CA VAL A 85 5.68 1.61 -2.39
C VAL A 85 5.44 0.81 -3.67
N PHE A 86 5.70 -0.49 -3.62
CA PHE A 86 5.59 -1.43 -4.73
C PHE A 86 4.48 -2.44 -4.44
N THR A 87 3.55 -2.58 -5.38
CA THR A 87 2.49 -3.60 -5.37
C THR A 87 2.38 -4.20 -6.77
N ASP A 88 2.01 -5.48 -6.87
CA ASP A 88 1.66 -6.12 -8.13
C ASP A 88 0.16 -5.96 -8.48
N SER A 89 -0.61 -5.35 -7.58
CA SER A 89 -2.04 -5.12 -7.73
C SER A 89 -2.33 -3.91 -8.61
N ARG A 90 -2.40 -4.14 -9.93
CA ARG A 90 -2.83 -3.12 -10.90
C ARG A 90 -4.20 -2.54 -10.56
N SER A 91 -5.10 -3.34 -9.98
CA SER A 91 -6.42 -2.87 -9.57
C SER A 91 -6.33 -1.86 -8.43
N ALA A 92 -5.45 -2.06 -7.44
CA ALA A 92 -5.19 -1.09 -6.38
C ALA A 92 -4.58 0.20 -6.93
N LEU A 93 -3.58 0.10 -7.81
CA LEU A 93 -2.95 1.27 -8.45
C LEU A 93 -3.97 2.12 -9.23
N MET A 94 -4.81 1.49 -10.03
CA MET A 94 -5.87 2.18 -10.77
C MET A 94 -6.91 2.84 -9.86
N ALA A 95 -7.22 2.22 -8.72
CA ALA A 95 -8.17 2.77 -7.76
C ALA A 95 -7.64 4.04 -7.06
N ILE A 96 -6.36 4.06 -6.73
CA ILE A 96 -5.72 5.20 -6.05
C ILE A 96 -5.44 6.37 -7.02
N GLU A 97 -5.20 6.09 -8.30
CA GLU A 97 -5.04 7.12 -9.33
C GLU A 97 -6.39 7.81 -9.65
N SER A 98 -7.50 7.09 -9.56
CA SER A 98 -8.82 7.60 -9.95
C SER A 98 -9.34 8.72 -9.03
N THR A 99 -9.75 9.83 -9.64
CA THR A 99 -10.50 10.92 -8.95
C THR A 99 -12.01 10.84 -9.16
N GLU A 100 -12.47 9.95 -10.04
CA GLU A 100 -13.89 9.77 -10.36
C GLU A 100 -14.56 8.75 -9.43
N GLU A 101 -13.80 7.78 -8.94
CA GLU A 101 -14.29 6.77 -7.99
C GLU A 101 -14.22 7.33 -6.56
N ASN A 102 -15.30 7.98 -6.12
CA ASN A 102 -15.49 8.39 -4.71
C ASN A 102 -15.83 7.19 -3.80
N ARG A 103 -15.09 6.08 -3.92
CA ARG A 103 -15.24 4.96 -2.99
C ARG A 103 -14.48 5.29 -1.72
N ARG A 104 -15.22 5.60 -0.67
CA ARG A 104 -14.64 5.61 0.67
C ARG A 104 -14.17 4.20 0.99
N ILE A 105 -12.87 4.04 1.15
CA ILE A 105 -12.31 2.87 1.81
C ILE A 105 -12.65 3.05 3.29
N ILE A 106 -13.63 2.29 3.78
CA ILE A 106 -13.96 2.24 5.20
C ILE A 106 -13.08 1.12 5.77
N ILE A 107 -12.03 1.51 6.48
CA ILE A 107 -11.13 0.61 7.21
C ILE A 107 -11.72 0.35 8.59
#